data_AF-A0A520LUC5-F1
#
_entry.id   AF-A0A520LUC5-F1
#
_cell.length_a   1.000
_cell.length_b   1.000
_cell.length_c   1.000
_cell.angle_alpha   90.00
_cell.angle_beta   90.00
_cell.angle_gamma   90.00
#
_symmetry.space_group_name_H-M   'P 1'
#
loop_
_entity.id
_entity.type
_entity.pdbx_description
1 polymer ?
#
loop_
_entity_poly.entity_id
_entity_poly.type
_entity_poly.pdbx_seq_one_letter_code
_entity_poly.pdbx_strand_id
1 'polypeptide(L)'
;PAPEPAPEPAPEPAPEPAPEPAPEPAPEPANNGCQEEKLESEEETQPESTEEKEILSTPQKVEEKELPSTPETTIVSDPEEVKDPAQVSTGEETKVLSVEEKQTLRNEFLNTLTNFKKEIDAEGADFATIAIRYVQSSGEQNSGIVYEKFEDPFAQDNPPEEIKDNSRIIRELFEINNSAQKAVIVDTEEGLWFINLIETIDSKQMTAEEADQIVKDNLIEKKALENIKTKLEESKAELTKSTQDGPTFKAAAEKLGHSVKRYSYNMKSPPPSSEIDNRLLRETVLGTFGTAASEEEHATPAGQLSKVLTDDENGILIYLAEKRIKPNPAELEIKKGIKSRIRRETIDLLFQSWLTKARKEADPTPENIFTAKQQAQ
;
A
#
# COMPACT_ATOMS: atom_id res chain seq x y z
N PRO A 1 -47.46 52.69 -17.00
CA PRO A 1 -46.03 52.92 -16.68
C PRO A 1 -45.21 51.68 -17.06
N ALA A 2 -44.48 51.76 -18.17
CA ALA A 2 -43.57 50.70 -18.60
C ALA A 2 -42.29 50.75 -17.73
N PRO A 3 -41.75 49.60 -17.30
CA PRO A 3 -40.52 49.56 -16.52
C PRO A 3 -39.32 50.01 -17.36
N GLU A 4 -38.49 50.90 -16.80
CA GLU A 4 -37.27 51.38 -17.44
C GLU A 4 -36.25 50.25 -17.62
N PRO A 5 -35.52 50.24 -18.76
CA PRO A 5 -34.51 49.23 -19.03
C PRO A 5 -33.29 49.40 -18.11
N ALA A 6 -32.81 48.26 -17.59
CA ALA A 6 -31.63 48.18 -16.74
C ALA A 6 -30.36 48.62 -17.50
N PRO A 7 -29.43 49.31 -16.83
CA PRO A 7 -28.20 49.82 -17.45
C PRO A 7 -27.25 48.68 -17.87
N GLU A 8 -26.65 48.84 -19.06
CA GLU A 8 -25.69 47.90 -19.61
C GLU A 8 -24.41 47.81 -18.75
N PRO A 9 -23.83 46.61 -18.58
CA PRO A 9 -22.61 46.41 -17.80
C PRO A 9 -21.39 47.02 -18.52
N ALA A 10 -20.53 47.67 -17.73
CA ALA A 10 -19.32 48.30 -18.20
C ALA A 10 -18.32 47.27 -18.78
N PRO A 11 -17.56 47.63 -19.82
CA PRO A 11 -16.62 46.73 -20.48
C PRO A 11 -15.46 46.33 -19.56
N GLU A 12 -15.09 45.05 -19.62
CA GLU A 12 -13.98 44.47 -18.85
C GLU A 12 -12.62 45.08 -19.25
N PRO A 13 -11.72 45.28 -18.28
CA PRO A 13 -10.39 45.84 -18.53
C PRO A 13 -9.51 44.85 -19.31
N ALA A 14 -8.78 45.38 -20.30
CA ALA A 14 -7.86 44.63 -21.12
C ALA A 14 -6.70 44.04 -20.29
N PRO A 15 -6.25 42.81 -20.60
CA PRO A 15 -5.17 42.14 -19.88
C PRO A 15 -3.83 42.87 -20.04
N GLU A 16 -3.08 42.99 -18.94
CA GLU A 16 -1.75 43.58 -18.90
C GLU A 16 -0.73 42.76 -19.72
N PRO A 17 0.23 43.43 -20.38
CA PRO A 17 1.24 42.76 -21.20
C PRO A 17 2.23 41.97 -20.34
N ALA A 18 2.51 40.74 -20.76
CA ALA A 18 3.43 39.83 -20.10
C ALA A 18 4.89 40.34 -20.16
N PRO A 19 5.68 40.14 -19.08
CA PRO A 19 7.08 40.57 -19.03
C PRO A 19 7.96 39.79 -20.01
N GLU A 20 8.90 40.51 -20.65
CA GLU A 20 9.88 39.93 -21.59
C GLU A 20 10.83 38.93 -20.89
N PRO A 21 11.21 37.84 -21.58
CA PRO A 21 12.09 36.82 -21.03
C PRO A 21 13.54 37.31 -20.89
N ALA A 22 14.17 36.94 -19.77
CA ALA A 22 15.57 37.22 -19.48
C ALA A 22 16.52 36.45 -20.43
N PRO A 23 17.69 37.03 -20.77
CA PRO A 23 18.65 36.42 -21.71
C PRO A 23 19.31 35.15 -21.16
N GLU A 24 19.50 34.18 -22.05
CA GLU A 24 20.11 32.87 -21.75
C GLU A 24 21.59 32.97 -21.31
N PRO A 25 22.04 32.12 -20.37
CA PRO A 25 23.43 32.04 -19.96
C PRO A 25 24.32 31.37 -21.01
N ALA A 26 25.53 31.91 -21.18
CA ALA A 26 26.54 31.45 -22.12
C ALA A 26 27.10 30.04 -21.78
N PRO A 27 27.46 29.24 -22.78
CA PRO A 27 27.98 27.89 -22.58
C PRO A 27 29.39 27.87 -21.96
N GLU A 28 29.58 26.99 -20.97
CA GLU A 28 30.89 26.68 -20.37
C GLU A 28 31.76 25.82 -21.30
N PRO A 29 33.10 25.95 -21.23
CA PRO A 29 34.02 25.28 -22.14
C PRO A 29 34.21 23.78 -21.84
N ALA A 30 34.26 23.02 -22.92
CA ALA A 30 34.51 21.58 -22.96
C ALA A 30 35.87 21.21 -22.37
N ASN A 31 35.86 20.30 -21.40
CA ASN A 31 37.07 19.72 -20.82
C ASN A 31 37.40 18.41 -21.57
N ASN A 32 38.51 18.45 -22.32
CA ASN A 32 39.10 17.34 -23.05
C ASN A 32 39.96 16.48 -22.12
N GLY A 33 39.84 15.16 -22.27
CA GLY A 33 40.95 14.22 -22.07
C GLY A 33 40.89 13.35 -20.82
N CYS A 34 40.70 12.04 -21.01
CA CYS A 34 41.74 11.04 -20.75
C CYS A 34 41.31 9.66 -21.29
N GLN A 35 42.20 9.08 -22.08
CA GLN A 35 42.17 7.70 -22.59
C GLN A 35 42.58 6.71 -21.48
N GLU A 36 42.07 5.49 -21.56
CA GLU A 36 42.72 4.16 -21.44
C GLU A 36 41.91 3.38 -20.38
N GLU A 37 41.63 2.08 -20.46
CA GLU A 37 42.43 0.97 -20.99
C GLU A 37 41.53 -0.25 -21.25
N LYS A 38 41.95 -1.06 -22.21
CA LYS A 38 41.37 -2.34 -22.64
C LYS A 38 41.88 -3.45 -21.72
N LEU A 39 41.00 -4.26 -21.12
CA LEU A 39 41.38 -5.55 -20.53
C LEU A 39 40.40 -6.65 -20.96
N GLU A 40 40.96 -7.56 -21.77
CA GLU A 40 40.46 -8.89 -22.10
C GLU A 40 40.83 -9.87 -20.96
N SER A 41 39.91 -10.77 -20.60
CA SER A 41 40.17 -12.13 -20.06
C SER A 41 38.86 -12.93 -20.15
N GLU A 42 38.77 -13.93 -21.03
CA GLU A 42 38.98 -15.38 -20.76
C GLU A 42 38.04 -15.89 -19.66
N GLU A 43 36.91 -16.52 -19.99
CA GLU A 43 36.72 -17.92 -20.41
C GLU A 43 37.42 -18.93 -19.48
N GLU A 44 36.66 -19.49 -18.52
CA GLU A 44 36.89 -20.85 -18.06
C GLU A 44 35.59 -21.52 -17.63
N THR A 45 35.56 -22.82 -17.88
CA THR A 45 34.39 -23.66 -18.11
C THR A 45 34.36 -24.78 -17.07
N GLN A 46 33.15 -25.15 -16.62
CA GLN A 46 32.74 -26.47 -16.05
C GLN A 46 33.21 -26.88 -14.62
N PRO A 47 32.63 -27.94 -13.99
CA PRO A 47 31.33 -28.62 -14.21
C PRO A 47 30.52 -28.97 -12.92
N GLU A 48 29.21 -29.18 -13.13
CA GLU A 48 28.36 -30.34 -12.75
C GLU A 48 28.84 -31.37 -11.68
N SER A 49 28.05 -31.56 -10.60
CA SER A 49 27.56 -32.88 -10.09
C SER A 49 26.52 -32.66 -8.96
N THR A 50 25.26 -33.15 -9.04
CA THR A 50 24.72 -34.43 -8.47
C THR A 50 25.09 -34.66 -6.98
N GLU A 51 24.20 -34.93 -6.01
CA GLU A 51 23.28 -36.08 -5.82
C GLU A 51 22.58 -35.85 -4.44
N GLU A 52 21.25 -35.80 -4.31
CA GLU A 52 20.30 -36.87 -3.91
C GLU A 52 20.28 -37.32 -2.41
N LYS A 53 19.05 -37.47 -1.87
CA LYS A 53 18.58 -38.26 -0.70
C LYS A 53 18.81 -37.70 0.72
N GLU A 54 17.99 -37.95 1.75
CA GLU A 54 16.67 -38.59 1.97
C GLU A 54 16.20 -38.20 3.40
N ILE A 55 14.89 -38.04 3.57
CA ILE A 55 14.00 -38.34 4.73
C ILE A 55 14.62 -38.88 6.04
N LEU A 56 14.12 -38.43 7.22
CA LEU A 56 13.24 -39.21 8.14
C LEU A 56 13.02 -38.56 9.56
N SER A 57 11.74 -38.48 9.97
CA SER A 57 11.10 -38.63 11.32
C SER A 57 11.47 -37.83 12.60
N THR A 58 10.48 -37.03 13.06
CA THR A 58 9.71 -37.00 14.36
C THR A 58 10.24 -37.70 15.65
N PRO A 59 9.64 -37.47 16.84
CA PRO A 59 9.46 -36.22 17.62
C PRO A 59 9.95 -36.41 19.09
N GLN A 60 10.39 -35.36 19.78
CA GLN A 60 10.83 -35.49 21.19
C GLN A 60 9.77 -34.96 22.18
N LYS A 61 9.15 -35.93 22.85
CA LYS A 61 8.37 -35.81 24.10
C LYS A 61 9.30 -35.35 25.23
N VAL A 62 8.96 -34.25 25.91
CA VAL A 62 9.48 -33.97 27.26
C VAL A 62 8.30 -33.65 28.18
N GLU A 63 8.24 -34.46 29.22
CA GLU A 63 7.28 -34.56 30.29
C GLU A 63 7.99 -33.98 31.52
N GLU A 64 7.54 -32.86 32.07
CA GLU A 64 8.07 -32.37 33.36
C GLU A 64 6.99 -31.68 34.21
N LYS A 65 6.30 -32.55 34.97
CA LYS A 65 6.17 -32.55 36.43
C LYS A 65 5.79 -31.26 37.18
N GLU A 66 4.70 -31.42 37.93
CA GLU A 66 4.00 -30.51 38.83
C GLU A 66 4.73 -30.11 40.14
N LEU A 67 4.12 -29.10 40.80
CA LEU A 67 4.00 -28.77 42.24
C LEU A 67 4.79 -27.53 42.75
N PRO A 68 4.36 -26.87 43.85
CA PRO A 68 3.04 -26.27 44.10
C PRO A 68 3.15 -24.83 44.69
N SER A 69 1.97 -24.23 44.89
CA SER A 69 1.63 -22.95 45.52
C SER A 69 2.36 -22.55 46.82
N THR A 70 2.49 -21.24 47.05
CA THR A 70 2.09 -20.57 48.31
C THR A 70 1.78 -19.07 48.10
N PRO A 71 1.00 -18.43 49.00
CA PRO A 71 0.28 -17.19 48.72
C PRO A 71 0.73 -15.97 49.55
N GLU A 72 0.04 -14.85 49.28
CA GLU A 72 -0.15 -13.63 50.10
C GLU A 72 1.04 -12.68 50.31
N THR A 73 0.88 -11.44 49.82
CA THR A 73 1.22 -10.25 50.63
C THR A 73 0.26 -9.11 50.31
N THR A 74 -0.50 -8.73 51.34
CA THR A 74 -1.34 -7.55 51.45
C THR A 74 -0.47 -6.32 51.77
N ILE A 75 -0.59 -5.22 51.02
CA ILE A 75 -0.28 -3.87 51.52
C ILE A 75 -1.39 -2.92 51.05
N VAL A 76 -1.99 -2.24 52.02
CA VAL A 76 -3.05 -1.24 51.93
C VAL A 76 -2.43 0.15 52.15
N SER A 77 -2.94 1.15 51.41
CA SER A 77 -3.11 2.59 51.76
C SER A 77 -2.52 3.58 50.72
N ASP A 78 -3.39 4.05 49.81
CA ASP A 78 -3.84 5.45 49.54
C ASP A 78 -2.97 6.68 49.92
N PRO A 79 -3.24 7.91 49.38
CA PRO A 79 -4.08 8.33 48.24
C PRO A 79 -3.50 9.50 47.38
N GLU A 80 -4.30 9.97 46.42
CA GLU A 80 -4.30 11.30 45.77
C GLU A 80 -3.20 11.63 44.75
N GLU A 81 -3.53 11.43 43.46
CA GLU A 81 -2.95 12.24 42.40
C GLU A 81 -4.02 12.72 41.41
N VAL A 82 -3.95 14.01 41.13
CA VAL A 82 -4.89 14.87 40.40
C VAL A 82 -5.05 14.40 38.96
N LYS A 83 -6.28 14.09 38.54
CA LYS A 83 -6.59 13.81 37.13
C LYS A 83 -6.90 15.09 36.36
N ASP A 84 -6.07 15.31 35.35
CA ASP A 84 -6.22 16.24 34.23
C ASP A 84 -7.30 15.71 33.25
N PRO A 85 -8.35 16.48 32.89
CA PRO A 85 -9.48 15.97 32.09
C PRO A 85 -9.23 16.05 30.58
N ALA A 86 -8.10 15.52 30.10
CA ALA A 86 -7.77 15.53 28.67
C ALA A 86 -7.02 14.27 28.18
N GLN A 87 -7.47 13.07 28.55
CA GLN A 87 -7.19 11.86 27.79
C GLN A 87 -8.39 10.90 27.84
N VAL A 88 -9.23 10.98 26.80
CA VAL A 88 -10.10 9.86 26.43
C VAL A 88 -9.23 8.91 25.60
N SER A 89 -8.61 7.95 26.28
CA SER A 89 -8.04 6.76 25.65
C SER A 89 -9.05 5.63 25.84
N THR A 90 -9.95 5.46 24.87
CA THR A 90 -10.72 4.22 24.70
C THR A 90 -9.79 3.19 24.04
N GLY A 91 -8.89 2.63 24.83
CA GLY A 91 -8.21 1.38 24.50
C GLY A 91 -9.01 0.24 25.12
N GLU A 92 -9.91 -0.38 24.35
CA GLU A 92 -10.42 -1.70 24.73
C GLU A 92 -9.25 -2.68 24.63
N GLU A 93 -8.67 -3.05 25.79
CA GLU A 93 -7.71 -4.14 25.86
C GLU A 93 -8.43 -5.45 25.52
N THR A 94 -8.26 -5.90 24.27
CA THR A 94 -8.72 -7.23 23.85
C THR A 94 -7.94 -8.29 24.64
N LYS A 95 -8.56 -8.86 25.67
CA LYS A 95 -8.02 -9.99 26.44
C LYS A 95 -7.73 -11.15 25.50
N VAL A 96 -6.45 -11.49 25.34
CA VAL A 96 -6.03 -12.63 24.50
C VAL A 96 -6.43 -13.93 25.22
N LEU A 97 -7.44 -14.61 24.69
CA LEU A 97 -7.88 -15.92 25.19
C LEU A 97 -6.78 -16.98 24.98
N SER A 98 -6.58 -17.82 26.00
CA SER A 98 -5.68 -18.98 25.92
C SER A 98 -6.21 -20.05 24.95
N VAL A 99 -5.33 -20.96 24.51
CA VAL A 99 -5.69 -22.03 23.57
C VAL A 99 -6.77 -22.96 24.15
N GLU A 100 -6.69 -23.25 25.45
CA GLU A 100 -7.64 -24.11 26.16
C GLU A 100 -9.02 -23.45 26.30
N GLU A 101 -9.05 -22.15 26.63
CA GLU A 101 -10.29 -21.37 26.67
C GLU A 101 -10.96 -21.32 25.30
N LYS A 102 -10.19 -21.12 24.22
CA LYS A 102 -10.70 -21.13 22.84
C LYS A 102 -11.28 -22.50 22.46
N GLN A 103 -10.63 -23.60 22.82
CA GLN A 103 -11.14 -24.95 22.57
C GLN A 103 -12.41 -25.24 23.35
N THR A 104 -12.47 -24.81 24.61
CA THR A 104 -13.65 -24.98 25.47
C THR A 104 -14.84 -24.21 24.89
N LEU A 105 -14.66 -22.94 24.53
CA LEU A 105 -15.65 -22.11 23.84
C LEU A 105 -16.12 -22.75 22.52
N ARG A 106 -15.19 -23.27 21.71
CA ARG A 106 -15.54 -23.95 20.46
C ARG A 106 -16.42 -25.18 20.68
N ASN A 107 -16.11 -25.99 21.70
CA ASN A 107 -16.91 -27.17 22.03
C ASN A 107 -18.29 -26.80 22.58
N GLU A 108 -18.38 -25.76 23.41
CA GLU A 108 -19.66 -25.23 23.88
C GLU A 108 -20.53 -24.71 22.73
N PHE A 109 -19.91 -24.02 21.77
CA PHE A 109 -20.61 -23.54 20.59
C PHE A 109 -21.07 -24.69 19.68
N LEU A 110 -20.24 -25.71 19.47
CA LEU A 110 -20.61 -26.92 18.73
C LEU A 110 -21.78 -27.66 19.38
N ASN A 111 -21.80 -27.75 20.72
CA ASN A 111 -22.92 -28.35 21.45
C ASN A 111 -24.20 -27.52 21.28
N THR A 112 -24.08 -26.20 21.35
CA THR A 112 -25.19 -25.26 21.09
C THR A 112 -25.74 -25.43 19.67
N LEU A 113 -24.87 -25.48 18.65
CA LEU A 113 -25.26 -25.72 17.26
C LEU A 113 -25.87 -27.11 17.04
N THR A 114 -25.40 -28.12 17.77
CA THR A 114 -25.97 -29.47 17.71
C THR A 114 -27.39 -29.50 18.29
N ASN A 115 -27.64 -28.76 19.36
CA ASN A 115 -28.99 -28.61 19.93
C ASN A 115 -29.89 -27.78 19.01
N PHE A 116 -29.36 -26.69 18.45
CA PHE A 116 -30.04 -25.88 17.45
C PHE A 116 -30.47 -26.74 16.25
N LYS A 117 -29.57 -27.59 15.73
CA LYS A 117 -29.89 -28.55 14.66
C LYS A 117 -31.06 -29.46 15.02
N LYS A 118 -31.05 -30.06 16.22
CA LYS A 118 -32.14 -30.93 16.68
C LYS A 118 -33.47 -30.21 16.77
N GLU A 119 -33.47 -28.93 17.15
CA GLU A 119 -34.69 -28.14 17.23
C GLU A 119 -35.22 -27.76 15.84
N ILE A 120 -34.34 -27.50 14.87
CA ILE A 120 -34.74 -27.22 13.48
C ILE A 120 -35.23 -28.47 12.76
N ASP A 121 -34.64 -29.63 13.07
CA ASP A 121 -35.05 -30.92 12.52
C ASP A 121 -36.42 -31.38 13.07
N ALA A 122 -36.98 -30.69 14.08
CA ALA A 122 -38.31 -30.99 14.61
C ALA A 122 -39.43 -30.55 13.63
N GLU A 123 -40.48 -31.37 13.51
CA GLU A 123 -41.59 -31.10 12.60
C GLU A 123 -42.31 -29.79 12.99
N GLY A 124 -42.42 -28.85 12.04
CA GLY A 124 -43.05 -27.55 12.24
C GLY A 124 -42.15 -26.47 12.87
N ALA A 125 -40.85 -26.72 13.00
CA ALA A 125 -39.88 -25.73 13.46
C ALA A 125 -39.76 -24.54 12.49
N ASP A 126 -39.84 -23.32 13.01
CA ASP A 126 -39.52 -22.10 12.26
C ASP A 126 -38.06 -21.69 12.51
N PHE A 127 -37.23 -21.86 11.49
CA PHE A 127 -35.79 -21.55 11.54
C PHE A 127 -35.53 -20.13 12.04
N ALA A 128 -36.28 -19.13 11.55
CA ALA A 128 -36.06 -17.73 11.89
C ALA A 128 -36.35 -17.49 13.38
N THR A 129 -37.48 -17.99 13.88
CA THR A 129 -37.86 -17.88 15.30
C THR A 129 -36.84 -18.57 16.22
N ILE A 130 -36.37 -19.76 15.85
CA ILE A 130 -35.36 -20.50 16.64
C ILE A 130 -34.03 -19.74 16.61
N ALA A 131 -33.57 -19.26 15.44
CA ALA A 131 -32.32 -18.53 15.30
C ALA A 131 -32.31 -17.24 16.13
N ILE A 132 -33.37 -16.44 16.03
CA ILE A 132 -33.53 -15.20 16.80
C ILE A 132 -33.48 -15.49 18.30
N ARG A 133 -34.14 -16.55 18.78
CA ARG A 133 -34.10 -16.92 20.19
C ARG A 133 -32.69 -17.31 20.65
N TYR A 134 -31.93 -18.04 19.83
CA TYR A 134 -30.54 -18.39 20.15
C TYR A 134 -29.65 -17.15 20.20
N VAL A 135 -29.76 -16.24 19.22
CA VAL A 135 -29.05 -14.94 19.20
C VAL A 135 -29.42 -14.07 20.41
N GLN A 136 -30.68 -14.07 20.83
CA GLN A 136 -31.13 -13.30 22.01
C GLN A 136 -30.64 -13.93 23.32
N SER A 137 -30.59 -15.26 23.40
CA SER A 137 -30.12 -15.98 24.60
C SER A 137 -28.63 -15.77 24.87
N SER A 138 -27.85 -15.41 23.85
CA SER A 138 -26.43 -15.07 23.98
C SER A 138 -26.19 -13.58 24.24
N GLY A 139 -27.26 -12.78 24.42
CA GLY A 139 -27.26 -11.31 24.42
C GLY A 139 -26.74 -10.60 25.68
N GLU A 140 -26.20 -11.29 26.67
CA GLU A 140 -25.64 -10.61 27.86
C GLU A 140 -24.13 -10.33 27.77
N GLN A 141 -23.41 -10.91 26.81
CA GLN A 141 -21.99 -10.62 26.56
C GLN A 141 -21.67 -10.79 25.08
N ASN A 142 -21.32 -9.70 24.36
CA ASN A 142 -20.67 -9.62 23.04
C ASN A 142 -20.41 -10.96 22.30
N SER A 143 -21.45 -11.72 21.98
CA SER A 143 -21.30 -13.15 21.67
C SER A 143 -20.97 -13.42 20.21
N GLY A 144 -20.89 -12.38 19.38
CA GLY A 144 -20.54 -12.48 17.97
C GLY A 144 -21.51 -13.34 17.14
N ILE A 145 -22.67 -13.72 17.68
CA ILE A 145 -23.67 -14.51 16.96
C ILE A 145 -24.51 -13.56 16.11
N VAL A 146 -24.39 -13.70 14.79
CA VAL A 146 -25.15 -12.93 13.80
C VAL A 146 -26.10 -13.88 13.09
N TYR A 147 -27.35 -13.45 12.93
CA TYR A 147 -28.33 -14.12 12.08
C TYR A 147 -28.50 -13.29 10.81
N GLU A 148 -28.31 -13.94 9.68
CA GLU A 148 -28.45 -13.34 8.36
C GLU A 148 -29.30 -14.24 7.46
N LYS A 149 -30.18 -13.62 6.68
CA LYS A 149 -31.08 -14.29 5.75
C LYS A 149 -30.90 -13.68 4.37
N PHE A 150 -30.42 -14.49 3.43
CA PHE A 150 -30.36 -14.11 2.02
C PHE A 150 -31.73 -14.36 1.39
N GLU A 151 -32.43 -13.29 1.00
CA GLU A 151 -33.73 -13.39 0.34
C GLU A 151 -33.61 -13.65 -1.16
N ASP A 152 -32.54 -13.15 -1.78
CA ASP A 152 -32.29 -13.30 -3.21
C ASP A 152 -31.52 -14.59 -3.50
N PRO A 153 -31.96 -15.40 -4.49
CA PRO A 153 -31.22 -16.57 -4.93
C PRO A 153 -29.92 -16.16 -5.61
N PHE A 154 -28.84 -16.88 -5.33
CA PHE A 154 -27.52 -16.60 -5.90
C PHE A 154 -26.87 -17.86 -6.50
N ALA A 155 -25.97 -17.64 -7.45
CA ALA A 155 -25.20 -18.69 -8.09
C ALA A 155 -23.86 -18.93 -7.37
N GLN A 156 -23.27 -20.11 -7.55
CA GLN A 156 -21.98 -20.45 -6.95
C GLN A 156 -20.87 -19.47 -7.36
N ASP A 157 -20.94 -18.97 -8.60
CA ASP A 157 -19.96 -18.03 -9.16
C ASP A 157 -20.21 -16.56 -8.76
N ASN A 158 -21.38 -16.26 -8.17
CA ASN A 158 -21.74 -14.90 -7.76
C ASN A 158 -22.41 -14.91 -6.37
N PRO A 159 -21.66 -15.25 -5.31
CA PRO A 159 -22.17 -15.28 -3.94
C PRO A 159 -22.39 -13.86 -3.37
N PRO A 160 -23.23 -13.70 -2.32
CA PRO A 160 -23.39 -12.46 -1.57
C PRO A 160 -22.07 -11.96 -0.98
N GLU A 161 -21.97 -10.65 -0.76
CA GLU A 161 -20.74 -10.00 -0.30
C GLU A 161 -20.26 -10.49 1.06
N GLU A 162 -21.18 -10.96 1.89
CA GLU A 162 -20.94 -11.42 3.25
C GLU A 162 -20.24 -12.78 3.29
N ILE A 163 -20.37 -13.59 2.22
CA ILE A 163 -19.77 -14.93 2.14
C ILE A 163 -18.81 -15.10 0.96
N LYS A 164 -18.63 -14.07 0.11
CA LYS A 164 -17.81 -14.17 -1.12
C LYS A 164 -16.37 -14.57 -0.85
N ASP A 165 -15.81 -14.15 0.28
CA ASP A 165 -14.42 -14.45 0.66
C ASP A 165 -14.27 -15.85 1.28
N ASN A 166 -15.39 -16.46 1.70
CA ASN A 166 -15.43 -17.76 2.38
C ASN A 166 -15.75 -18.91 1.41
N SER A 167 -14.77 -19.28 0.57
CA SER A 167 -14.90 -20.38 -0.40
C SER A 167 -15.37 -21.71 0.20
N ARG A 168 -15.04 -21.99 1.47
CA ARG A 168 -15.49 -23.20 2.18
C ARG A 168 -17.00 -23.18 2.43
N ILE A 169 -17.57 -22.04 2.84
CA ILE A 169 -19.01 -21.88 3.06
C ILE A 169 -19.76 -22.12 1.76
N ILE A 170 -19.31 -21.48 0.67
CA ILE A 170 -19.92 -21.60 -0.65
C ILE A 170 -19.90 -23.06 -1.11
N ARG A 171 -18.76 -23.74 -1.01
CA ARG A 171 -18.65 -25.15 -1.42
C ARG A 171 -19.63 -26.05 -0.66
N GLU A 172 -19.63 -25.96 0.67
CA GLU A 172 -20.50 -26.80 1.50
C GLU A 172 -21.98 -26.50 1.24
N LEU A 173 -22.36 -25.23 1.03
CA LEU A 173 -23.74 -24.84 0.69
C LEU A 173 -24.24 -25.50 -0.60
N PHE A 174 -23.43 -25.53 -1.65
CA PHE A 174 -23.79 -26.18 -2.91
C PHE A 174 -23.70 -27.71 -2.83
N GLU A 175 -22.86 -28.27 -1.94
CA GLU A 175 -22.87 -29.70 -1.62
C GLU A 175 -24.14 -30.11 -0.88
N ILE A 176 -24.70 -29.26 -0.01
CA ILE A 176 -25.99 -29.51 0.66
C ILE A 176 -27.07 -29.77 -0.37
N ASN A 177 -27.17 -28.96 -1.43
CA ASN A 177 -28.19 -29.12 -2.46
C ASN A 177 -28.12 -30.49 -3.17
N ASN A 178 -26.91 -31.07 -3.28
CA ASN A 178 -26.72 -32.41 -3.83
C ASN A 178 -27.03 -33.52 -2.82
N SER A 179 -27.13 -33.16 -1.54
CA SER A 179 -27.47 -34.07 -0.44
C SER A 179 -28.96 -33.91 -0.07
N ALA A 180 -29.59 -34.95 0.48
CA ALA A 180 -30.96 -34.81 1.00
C ALA A 180 -31.04 -33.98 2.30
N GLN A 181 -29.95 -33.32 2.72
CA GLN A 181 -29.88 -32.54 3.94
C GLN A 181 -30.38 -31.12 3.67
N LYS A 182 -31.05 -30.51 4.65
CA LYS A 182 -31.49 -29.11 4.58
C LYS A 182 -30.53 -28.16 5.30
N ALA A 183 -29.70 -28.68 6.21
CA ALA A 183 -28.81 -27.86 7.01
C ALA A 183 -27.44 -28.50 7.29
N VAL A 184 -26.40 -27.68 7.28
CA VAL A 184 -25.01 -28.08 7.56
C VAL A 184 -24.36 -27.13 8.57
N ILE A 185 -23.38 -27.66 9.30
CA ILE A 185 -22.50 -26.87 10.17
C ILE A 185 -21.14 -26.77 9.47
N VAL A 186 -20.67 -25.56 9.22
CA VAL A 186 -19.37 -25.29 8.59
C VAL A 186 -18.45 -24.61 9.59
N ASP A 187 -17.24 -25.14 9.73
CA ASP A 187 -16.21 -24.56 10.57
C ASP A 187 -15.22 -23.79 9.69
N THR A 188 -15.05 -22.49 9.96
CA THR A 188 -14.21 -21.57 9.19
C THR A 188 -13.23 -20.84 10.10
N GLU A 189 -12.28 -20.12 9.52
CA GLU A 189 -11.35 -19.28 10.28
C GLU A 189 -12.07 -18.13 10.99
N GLU A 190 -13.19 -17.67 10.44
CA GLU A 190 -14.03 -16.60 10.99
C GLU A 190 -14.98 -17.09 12.08
N GLY A 191 -15.23 -18.40 12.15
CA GLY A 191 -16.09 -18.99 13.17
C GLY A 191 -16.88 -20.20 12.67
N LEU A 192 -17.88 -20.56 13.46
CA LEU A 192 -18.79 -21.67 13.17
C LEU A 192 -20.09 -21.14 12.59
N TRP A 193 -20.45 -21.67 11.41
CA TRP A 193 -21.62 -21.29 10.66
C TRP A 193 -22.65 -22.41 10.67
N PHE A 194 -23.91 -22.06 10.85
CA PHE A 194 -25.03 -22.97 10.62
C PHE A 194 -25.82 -22.45 9.43
N ILE A 195 -25.88 -23.25 8.36
CA ILE A 195 -26.49 -22.85 7.10
C ILE A 195 -27.71 -23.72 6.86
N ASN A 196 -28.85 -23.10 6.58
CA ASN A 196 -30.10 -23.78 6.25
C ASN A 196 -30.54 -23.39 4.84
N LEU A 197 -30.69 -24.37 3.97
CA LEU A 197 -31.14 -24.20 2.59
C LEU A 197 -32.66 -23.96 2.59
N ILE A 198 -33.06 -22.77 2.13
CA ILE A 198 -34.47 -22.36 2.08
C ILE A 198 -35.16 -22.96 0.85
N GLU A 199 -34.63 -22.67 -0.33
CA GLU A 199 -35.18 -23.07 -1.61
C GLU A 199 -34.06 -23.25 -2.63
N THR A 200 -34.17 -24.27 -3.47
CA THR A 200 -33.32 -24.45 -4.64
C THR A 200 -34.13 -24.07 -5.86
N ILE A 201 -33.63 -23.12 -6.65
CA ILE A 201 -34.23 -22.73 -7.92
C ILE A 201 -33.38 -23.34 -9.03
N ASP A 202 -33.99 -24.19 -9.86
CA ASP A 202 -33.32 -24.74 -11.04
C ASP A 202 -32.88 -23.59 -11.96
N SER A 203 -31.66 -23.67 -12.48
CA SER A 203 -31.14 -22.67 -13.40
C SER A 203 -32.05 -22.61 -14.63
N LYS A 204 -32.74 -21.47 -14.78
CA LYS A 204 -33.48 -21.20 -16.01
C LYS A 204 -32.44 -21.09 -17.12
N GLN A 205 -32.47 -22.01 -18.08
CA GLN A 205 -31.60 -21.93 -19.24
C GLN A 205 -31.83 -20.58 -19.92
N MET A 206 -30.75 -19.83 -20.03
CA MET A 206 -30.73 -18.55 -20.72
C MET A 206 -31.24 -18.76 -22.15
N THR A 207 -32.11 -17.87 -22.62
CA THR A 207 -32.58 -17.95 -24.00
C THR A 207 -31.44 -17.59 -24.95
N ALA A 208 -31.46 -18.15 -26.17
CA ALA A 208 -30.44 -17.83 -27.17
C ALA A 208 -30.36 -16.32 -27.45
N GLU A 209 -31.49 -15.61 -27.38
CA GLU A 209 -31.56 -14.17 -27.57
C GLU A 209 -30.85 -13.39 -26.45
N GLU A 210 -31.05 -13.78 -25.18
CA GLU A 210 -30.34 -13.17 -24.06
C GLU A 210 -28.84 -13.48 -24.15
N ALA A 211 -28.46 -14.72 -24.51
CA ALA A 211 -27.05 -15.11 -24.64
C ALA A 211 -26.34 -14.32 -25.75
N ASP A 212 -27.00 -14.17 -26.90
CA ASP A 212 -26.51 -13.33 -28.00
C ASP A 212 -26.34 -11.87 -27.58
N GLN A 213 -27.23 -11.36 -26.72
CA GLN A 213 -27.11 -10.00 -26.19
C GLN A 213 -25.89 -9.86 -25.29
N ILE A 214 -25.68 -10.77 -24.34
CA ILE A 214 -24.47 -10.77 -23.49
C ILE A 214 -23.20 -10.86 -24.33
N VAL A 215 -23.18 -11.72 -25.35
CA VAL A 215 -22.01 -11.83 -26.24
C VAL A 215 -21.77 -10.55 -27.03
N LYS A 216 -22.83 -9.90 -27.53
CA LYS A 216 -22.71 -8.60 -28.22
C LYS A 216 -22.18 -7.52 -27.30
N ASP A 217 -22.70 -7.42 -26.08
CA ASP A 217 -22.27 -6.41 -25.11
C ASP A 217 -20.79 -6.61 -24.75
N ASN A 218 -20.37 -7.84 -24.47
CA ASN A 218 -18.96 -8.18 -24.26
C ASN A 218 -18.07 -7.86 -25.48
N LEU A 219 -18.56 -8.06 -26.70
CA LEU A 219 -17.81 -7.71 -27.92
C LEU A 219 -17.70 -6.19 -28.10
N ILE A 220 -18.73 -5.43 -27.74
CA ILE A 220 -18.73 -3.97 -27.77
C ILE A 220 -17.70 -3.44 -26.78
N GLU A 221 -17.69 -3.95 -25.54
CA GLU A 221 -16.71 -3.58 -24.51
C GLU A 221 -15.28 -3.89 -24.96
N LYS A 222 -15.02 -5.10 -25.46
CA LYS A 222 -13.70 -5.47 -26.00
C LYS A 222 -13.26 -4.54 -27.13
N LYS A 223 -14.16 -4.21 -28.05
CA LYS A 223 -13.85 -3.29 -29.16
C LYS A 223 -13.60 -1.86 -28.67
N ALA A 224 -14.31 -1.42 -27.63
CA ALA A 224 -14.06 -0.13 -26.99
C ALA A 224 -12.66 -0.09 -26.35
N LEU A 225 -12.28 -1.15 -25.63
CA LEU A 225 -10.95 -1.28 -25.02
C LEU A 225 -9.83 -1.31 -26.07
N GLU A 226 -9.99 -2.03 -27.17
CA GLU A 226 -9.01 -2.03 -28.27
C GLU A 226 -8.84 -0.63 -28.90
N ASN A 227 -9.94 0.11 -29.05
CA ASN A 227 -9.90 1.48 -29.55
C ASN A 227 -9.20 2.43 -28.57
N ILE A 228 -9.49 2.30 -27.27
CA ILE A 228 -8.79 3.03 -26.20
C ILE A 228 -7.29 2.74 -26.25
N LYS A 229 -6.91 1.46 -26.32
CA LYS A 229 -5.50 1.04 -26.42
C LYS A 229 -4.81 1.63 -27.63
N THR A 230 -5.46 1.62 -28.79
CA THR A 230 -4.92 2.18 -30.04
C THR A 230 -4.69 3.69 -29.90
N LYS A 231 -5.67 4.44 -29.37
CA LYS A 231 -5.55 5.88 -29.14
C LYS A 231 -4.47 6.23 -28.11
N LEU A 232 -4.29 5.39 -27.08
CA LEU A 232 -3.23 5.56 -26.10
C LEU A 232 -1.85 5.29 -26.70
N GLU A 233 -1.68 4.28 -27.55
CA GLU A 233 -0.41 4.05 -28.26
C GLU A 233 -0.09 5.20 -29.22
N GLU A 234 -1.09 5.73 -29.95
CA GLU A 234 -0.92 6.93 -30.77
C GLU A 234 -0.50 8.14 -29.92
N SER A 235 -1.20 8.37 -28.80
CA SER A 235 -0.88 9.45 -27.85
C SER A 235 0.52 9.27 -27.26
N LYS A 236 0.92 8.04 -26.94
CA LYS A 236 2.27 7.73 -26.46
C LYS A 236 3.32 8.11 -27.49
N ALA A 237 3.13 7.71 -28.75
CA ALA A 237 4.06 8.05 -29.83
C ALA A 237 4.17 9.57 -30.05
N GLU A 238 3.07 10.30 -29.93
CA GLU A 238 3.04 11.76 -30.04
C GLU A 238 3.71 12.44 -28.83
N LEU A 239 3.44 11.97 -27.61
CA LEU A 239 4.06 12.46 -26.38
C LEU A 239 5.57 12.20 -26.36
N THR A 240 6.02 11.03 -26.81
CA THR A 240 7.45 10.71 -26.91
C THR A 240 8.16 11.64 -27.89
N LYS A 241 7.54 11.99 -29.03
CA LYS A 241 8.10 12.98 -29.97
C LYS A 241 8.12 14.38 -29.35
N SER A 242 7.03 14.82 -28.73
CA SER A 242 6.93 16.18 -28.15
C SER A 242 7.86 16.40 -26.95
N THR A 243 8.25 15.35 -26.23
CA THR A 243 9.16 15.45 -25.08
C THR A 243 10.64 15.47 -25.47
N GLN A 244 10.99 15.04 -26.69
CA GLN A 244 12.36 15.14 -27.21
C GLN A 244 12.75 16.57 -27.60
N ASP A 245 11.77 17.39 -28.00
CA ASP A 245 12.01 18.69 -28.66
C ASP A 245 11.52 19.94 -27.89
N GLY A 246 11.06 19.83 -26.62
CA GLY A 246 10.65 21.05 -25.91
C GLY A 246 9.82 20.90 -24.63
N PRO A 247 8.53 21.24 -24.61
CA PRO A 247 7.81 21.61 -23.39
C PRO A 247 7.71 20.48 -22.35
N THR A 248 7.50 20.85 -21.08
CA THR A 248 7.27 19.87 -19.99
C THR A 248 6.16 18.89 -20.37
N PHE A 249 6.33 17.59 -20.04
CA PHE A 249 5.38 16.51 -20.35
C PHE A 249 3.91 16.89 -20.11
N LYS A 250 3.65 17.62 -19.01
CA LYS A 250 2.31 18.11 -18.65
C LYS A 250 1.68 18.97 -19.77
N ALA A 251 2.42 19.92 -20.32
CA ALA A 251 1.90 20.80 -21.37
C ALA A 251 1.68 20.06 -22.69
N ALA A 252 2.50 19.05 -23.00
CA ALA A 252 2.31 18.21 -24.18
C ALA A 252 1.03 17.36 -24.06
N ALA A 253 0.81 16.75 -22.89
CA ALA A 253 -0.39 15.95 -22.62
C ALA A 253 -1.67 16.79 -22.56
N GLU A 254 -1.65 17.97 -21.94
CA GLU A 254 -2.81 18.86 -21.91
C GLU A 254 -3.20 19.37 -23.31
N LYS A 255 -2.24 19.58 -24.21
CA LYS A 255 -2.52 19.90 -25.62
C LYS A 255 -3.24 18.77 -26.36
N LEU A 256 -2.99 17.52 -25.98
CA LEU A 256 -3.68 16.35 -26.51
C LEU A 256 -5.02 16.07 -25.81
N GLY A 257 -5.43 16.95 -24.87
CA GLY A 257 -6.67 16.81 -24.12
C GLY A 257 -6.60 15.79 -22.97
N HIS A 258 -5.40 15.34 -22.59
CA HIS A 258 -5.22 14.37 -21.51
C HIS A 258 -5.08 15.07 -20.16
N SER A 259 -5.74 14.52 -19.13
CA SER A 259 -5.60 14.99 -17.74
C SER A 259 -4.35 14.40 -17.10
N VAL A 260 -3.41 15.26 -16.70
CA VAL A 260 -2.16 14.82 -16.02
C VAL A 260 -2.25 15.07 -14.52
N LYS A 261 -2.21 13.99 -13.75
CA LYS A 261 -2.03 14.02 -12.29
C LYS A 261 -0.61 13.58 -11.92
N ARG A 262 0.03 14.32 -11.00
CA ARG A 262 1.39 14.03 -10.53
C ARG A 262 1.33 13.37 -9.16
N TYR A 263 1.96 12.21 -9.02
CA TYR A 263 2.04 11.47 -7.77
C TYR A 263 3.49 11.33 -7.32
N SER A 264 3.72 11.36 -6.01
CA SER A 264 4.97 10.90 -5.40
C SER A 264 4.77 9.44 -4.96
N TYR A 265 5.34 8.50 -5.71
CA TYR A 265 5.24 7.09 -5.37
C TYR A 265 6.29 6.67 -4.33
N ASN A 266 5.84 6.04 -3.26
CA ASN A 266 6.67 5.39 -2.25
C ASN A 266 6.04 4.04 -1.93
N MET A 267 6.81 2.95 -1.98
CA MET A 267 6.27 1.61 -1.70
C MET A 267 5.66 1.49 -0.30
N LYS A 268 6.11 2.30 0.66
CA LYS A 268 5.55 2.33 2.03
C LYS A 268 4.23 3.10 2.14
N SER A 269 3.91 3.92 1.15
CA SER A 269 2.74 4.79 1.13
C SER A 269 2.31 4.97 -0.33
N PRO A 270 1.78 3.92 -0.96
CA PRO A 270 1.31 4.01 -2.33
C PRO A 270 0.12 4.98 -2.41
N PRO A 271 -0.15 5.56 -3.59
CA PRO A 271 -1.38 6.33 -3.80
C PRO A 271 -2.62 5.47 -3.52
N PRO A 272 -3.76 6.10 -3.19
CA PRO A 272 -5.01 5.38 -2.93
C PRO A 272 -5.41 4.57 -4.17
N SER A 273 -5.80 3.31 -3.96
CA SER A 273 -6.22 2.39 -5.04
C SER A 273 -7.45 2.85 -5.80
N SER A 274 -8.22 3.79 -5.24
CA SER A 274 -9.38 4.40 -5.88
C SER A 274 -9.03 5.27 -7.09
N GLU A 275 -7.78 5.73 -7.22
CA GLU A 275 -7.36 6.59 -8.33
C GLU A 275 -6.48 5.87 -9.35
N ILE A 276 -5.64 4.95 -8.89
CA ILE A 276 -4.68 4.21 -9.73
C ILE A 276 -4.57 2.80 -9.18
N ASP A 277 -4.64 1.79 -10.05
CA ASP A 277 -4.30 0.43 -9.66
C ASP A 277 -2.82 0.35 -9.23
N ASN A 278 -2.63 0.07 -7.95
CA ASN A 278 -1.32 -0.06 -7.33
C ASN A 278 -0.52 -1.23 -7.92
N ARG A 279 -1.19 -2.25 -8.48
CA ARG A 279 -0.54 -3.35 -9.20
C ARG A 279 0.13 -2.84 -10.48
N LEU A 280 -0.61 -2.15 -11.33
CA LEU A 280 -0.11 -1.55 -12.57
C LEU A 280 1.02 -0.54 -12.33
N LEU A 281 0.87 0.28 -11.29
CA LEU A 281 1.90 1.25 -10.90
C LEU A 281 3.19 0.54 -10.44
N ARG A 282 3.07 -0.53 -9.64
CA ARG A 282 4.20 -1.32 -9.18
C ARG A 282 4.91 -2.00 -10.34
N GLU A 283 4.17 -2.61 -11.25
CA GLU A 283 4.69 -3.25 -12.47
C GLU A 283 5.48 -2.25 -13.33
N THR A 284 4.97 -1.03 -13.48
CA THR A 284 5.67 0.01 -14.24
C THR A 284 6.99 0.45 -13.58
N VAL A 285 6.96 0.66 -12.27
CA VAL A 285 8.09 1.24 -11.51
C VAL A 285 9.20 0.22 -11.28
N LEU A 286 8.83 -1.02 -10.96
CA LEU A 286 9.74 -2.09 -10.59
C LEU A 286 9.99 -3.09 -11.72
N GLY A 287 9.14 -3.12 -12.76
CA GLY A 287 9.06 -4.25 -13.67
C GLY A 287 8.18 -5.35 -13.07
N THR A 288 7.85 -6.34 -13.89
CA THR A 288 7.14 -7.54 -13.44
C THR A 288 8.06 -8.37 -12.55
N PHE A 289 7.91 -8.26 -11.23
CA PHE A 289 8.59 -9.17 -10.30
C PHE A 289 7.74 -10.43 -10.09
N GLY A 290 8.03 -11.46 -10.88
CA GLY A 290 7.70 -12.84 -10.59
C GLY A 290 6.49 -13.41 -11.32
N THR A 291 6.54 -14.71 -11.55
CA THR A 291 5.51 -15.62 -12.10
C THR A 291 5.45 -15.70 -13.63
N ALA A 292 5.74 -16.91 -14.14
CA ALA A 292 5.86 -17.33 -15.55
C ALA A 292 7.14 -16.89 -16.30
N ALA A 293 7.91 -17.90 -16.69
CA ALA A 293 9.24 -17.85 -17.29
C ALA A 293 9.31 -17.29 -18.73
N SER A 294 8.48 -16.32 -19.11
CA SER A 294 8.37 -15.94 -20.53
C SER A 294 9.05 -14.63 -20.92
N GLU A 295 8.88 -13.50 -20.23
CA GLU A 295 9.50 -12.24 -20.67
C GLU A 295 9.78 -11.37 -19.44
N GLU A 296 11.06 -11.18 -19.10
CA GLU A 296 11.46 -10.19 -18.09
C GLU A 296 11.20 -8.78 -18.65
N GLU A 297 9.99 -8.23 -18.40
CA GLU A 297 9.74 -6.83 -18.72
C GLU A 297 10.49 -5.95 -17.72
N HIS A 298 11.57 -5.32 -18.20
CA HIS A 298 12.34 -4.37 -17.42
C HIS A 298 11.48 -3.17 -17.01
N ALA A 299 11.74 -2.67 -15.80
CA ALA A 299 11.11 -1.48 -15.27
C ALA A 299 11.25 -0.29 -16.24
N THR A 300 10.21 0.53 -16.36
CA THR A 300 10.28 1.75 -17.18
C THR A 300 11.40 2.66 -16.64
N PRO A 301 12.37 3.10 -17.46
CA PRO A 301 13.43 3.97 -17.00
C PRO A 301 12.91 5.39 -16.74
N ALA A 302 13.64 6.16 -15.92
CA ALA A 302 13.29 7.54 -15.65
C ALA A 302 13.38 8.38 -16.95
N GLY A 303 12.43 9.30 -17.13
CA GLY A 303 12.27 10.12 -18.33
C GLY A 303 11.50 9.44 -19.47
N GLN A 304 10.98 8.21 -19.30
CA GLN A 304 10.23 7.50 -20.33
C GLN A 304 8.76 7.24 -19.93
N LEU A 305 7.94 7.04 -20.96
CA LEU A 305 6.57 6.58 -20.85
C LEU A 305 6.50 5.06 -20.74
N SER A 306 5.60 4.58 -19.90
CA SER A 306 5.31 3.16 -19.74
C SER A 306 4.74 2.52 -21.02
N LYS A 307 4.60 1.18 -21.00
CA LYS A 307 3.65 0.48 -21.87
C LYS A 307 2.23 1.01 -21.62
N VAL A 308 1.34 0.92 -22.62
CA VAL A 308 -0.07 1.23 -22.40
C VAL A 308 -0.64 0.19 -21.45
N LEU A 309 -1.17 0.66 -20.32
CA LEU A 309 -1.82 -0.18 -19.32
C LEU A 309 -3.32 0.01 -19.46
N THR A 310 -4.06 -1.08 -19.40
CA THR A 310 -5.52 -1.09 -19.53
C THR A 310 -6.11 -1.83 -18.34
N ASP A 311 -6.99 -1.15 -17.62
CA ASP A 311 -7.95 -1.74 -16.69
C ASP A 311 -9.20 -2.17 -17.48
N ASP A 312 -10.15 -2.83 -16.81
CA ASP A 312 -11.40 -3.31 -17.42
C ASP A 312 -12.24 -2.18 -18.04
N GLU A 313 -12.07 -0.94 -17.57
CA GLU A 313 -12.87 0.22 -18.02
C GLU A 313 -12.04 1.35 -18.65
N ASN A 314 -10.76 1.48 -18.31
CA ASN A 314 -9.95 2.66 -18.65
C ASN A 314 -8.53 2.26 -19.08
N GLY A 315 -7.86 3.15 -19.81
CA GLY A 315 -6.44 2.99 -20.15
C GLY A 315 -5.59 4.14 -19.61
N ILE A 316 -4.43 3.82 -19.05
CA ILE A 316 -3.53 4.75 -18.37
C ILE A 316 -2.14 4.68 -18.98
N LEU A 317 -1.52 5.86 -19.12
CA LEU A 317 -0.10 6.02 -19.44
C LEU A 317 0.63 6.63 -18.25
N ILE A 318 1.73 6.01 -17.84
CA ILE A 318 2.54 6.48 -16.70
C ILE A 318 3.85 7.05 -17.24
N TYR A 319 4.07 8.34 -16.99
CA TYR A 319 5.36 8.98 -17.24
C TYR A 319 6.21 8.96 -15.97
N LEU A 320 7.36 8.28 -16.03
CA LEU A 320 8.22 8.16 -14.87
C LEU A 320 9.23 9.31 -14.83
N ALA A 321 8.90 10.41 -14.15
CA ALA A 321 9.77 11.58 -14.15
C ALA A 321 11.18 11.31 -13.58
N GLU A 322 11.25 10.73 -12.36
CA GLU A 322 12.53 10.49 -11.68
C GLU A 322 12.43 9.26 -10.77
N LYS A 323 13.49 8.43 -10.74
CA LYS A 323 13.68 7.40 -9.71
C LYS A 323 14.68 7.93 -8.68
N ARG A 324 14.22 8.16 -7.45
CA ARG A 324 15.09 8.54 -6.33
C ARG A 324 15.11 7.41 -5.32
N ILE A 325 16.29 6.83 -5.08
CA ILE A 325 16.52 6.03 -3.89
C ILE A 325 16.56 7.02 -2.73
N LYS A 326 15.68 6.86 -1.73
CA LYS A 326 15.77 7.69 -0.52
C LYS A 326 17.19 7.53 0.03
N PRO A 327 17.95 8.62 0.25
CA PRO A 327 19.29 8.51 0.80
C PRO A 327 19.21 7.72 2.10
N ASN A 328 20.09 6.73 2.23
CA ASN A 328 20.13 5.87 3.41
C ASN A 328 20.23 6.78 4.66
N PRO A 329 19.34 6.65 5.66
CA PRO A 329 19.39 7.48 6.86
C PRO A 329 20.76 7.42 7.54
N ALA A 330 21.43 6.26 7.50
CA ALA A 330 22.79 6.10 8.01
C ALA A 330 23.81 6.95 7.24
N GLU A 331 23.73 7.04 5.91
CA GLU A 331 24.61 7.90 5.12
C GLU A 331 24.37 9.38 5.39
N LEU A 332 23.12 9.78 5.64
CA LEU A 332 22.79 11.16 6.02
C LEU A 332 23.41 11.53 7.37
N GLU A 333 23.37 10.62 8.34
CA GLU A 333 24.01 10.81 9.64
C GLU A 333 25.53 10.88 9.51
N ILE A 334 26.14 9.99 8.72
CA ILE A 334 27.58 10.03 8.42
C ILE A 334 27.96 11.36 7.76
N LYS A 335 27.21 11.82 6.75
CA LYS A 335 27.44 13.12 6.09
C LYS A 335 27.32 14.29 7.06
N LYS A 336 26.33 14.29 7.96
CA LYS A 336 26.20 15.30 9.03
C LYS A 336 27.41 15.26 9.98
N GLY A 337 27.89 14.06 10.33
CA GLY A 337 29.07 13.85 11.15
C GLY A 337 30.35 14.41 10.49
N ILE A 338 30.58 14.08 9.22
CA ILE A 338 31.70 14.58 8.42
C ILE A 338 31.65 16.11 8.32
N LYS A 339 30.50 16.68 7.96
CA LYS A 339 30.32 18.14 7.88
C LYS A 339 30.62 18.84 9.21
N SER A 340 30.19 18.25 10.32
CA SER A 340 30.45 18.77 11.67
C SER A 340 31.93 18.65 12.06
N ARG A 341 32.62 17.59 11.62
CA ARG A 341 34.06 17.41 11.82
C ARG A 341 34.86 18.45 11.04
N ILE A 342 34.60 18.60 9.74
CA ILE A 342 35.24 19.60 8.89
C ILE A 342 35.05 21.01 9.45
N ARG A 343 33.83 21.33 9.92
CA ARG A 343 33.55 22.63 10.54
C ARG A 343 34.40 22.86 11.79
N ARG A 344 34.54 21.86 12.68
CA ARG A 344 35.39 21.96 13.87
C ARG A 344 36.87 22.14 13.49
N GLU A 345 37.39 21.32 12.59
CA GLU A 345 38.77 21.42 12.12
C GLU A 345 39.06 22.78 11.47
N THR A 346 38.11 23.32 10.70
CA THR A 346 38.21 24.66 10.12
C THR A 346 38.25 25.75 11.19
N ILE A 347 37.41 25.65 12.22
CA ILE A 347 37.41 26.59 13.35
C ILE A 347 38.72 26.52 14.12
N ASP A 348 39.23 25.32 14.38
CA ASP A 348 40.50 25.12 15.10
C ASP A 348 41.68 25.69 14.31
N LEU A 349 41.73 25.47 12.99
CA LEU A 349 42.73 26.06 12.10
C LEU A 349 42.66 27.58 12.09
N LEU A 350 41.46 28.15 11.99
CA LEU A 350 41.25 29.60 12.06
C LEU A 350 41.72 30.14 13.42
N PHE A 351 41.38 29.48 14.52
CA PHE A 351 41.81 29.88 15.85
C PHE A 351 43.32 29.82 16.03
N GLN A 352 43.99 28.75 15.57
CA GLN A 352 45.45 28.64 15.62
C GLN A 352 46.14 29.70 14.76
N SER A 353 45.60 30.01 13.59
CA SER A 353 46.13 31.07 12.72
C SER A 353 46.00 32.44 13.39
N TRP A 354 44.84 32.71 14.01
CA TRP A 354 44.60 33.92 14.78
C TRP A 354 45.54 34.03 15.99
N LEU A 355 45.68 32.95 16.77
CA LEU A 355 46.55 32.93 17.96
C LEU A 355 48.01 33.16 17.60
N THR A 356 48.48 32.58 16.49
CA THR A 356 49.84 32.75 15.99
C THR A 356 50.09 34.19 15.55
N LYS A 357 49.12 34.81 14.88
CA LYS A 357 49.17 36.23 14.51
C LYS A 357 49.22 37.12 15.75
N ALA A 358 48.35 36.89 16.73
CA ALA A 358 48.31 37.64 17.97
C ALA A 358 49.63 37.53 18.76
N ARG A 359 50.24 36.34 18.82
CA ARG A 359 51.57 36.15 19.44
C ARG A 359 52.67 36.93 18.72
N LYS A 360 52.70 36.90 17.39
CA LYS A 360 53.66 37.70 16.61
C LYS A 360 53.50 39.21 16.81
N GLU A 361 52.26 39.67 16.99
CA GLU A 361 51.99 41.08 17.29
C GLU A 361 52.35 41.46 18.73
N ALA A 362 52.25 40.53 19.68
CA ALA A 362 52.57 40.74 21.08
C ALA A 362 54.05 40.52 21.43
N ASP A 363 54.79 39.73 20.64
CA ASP A 363 56.24 39.56 20.82
C ASP A 363 56.93 40.92 20.57
N PRO A 364 57.57 41.52 21.59
CA PRO A 364 58.28 42.76 21.41
C PRO A 364 59.51 42.47 20.56
N THR A 365 59.43 42.78 19.28
CA THR A 365 60.64 42.90 18.46
C THR A 365 61.62 43.84 19.18
N PRO A 366 62.93 43.56 19.15
CA PRO A 366 63.92 44.39 19.86
C PRO A 366 63.90 45.87 19.42
N GLU A 367 63.29 46.19 18.27
CA GLU A 367 63.03 47.56 17.83
C GLU A 367 61.95 48.28 18.66
N ASN A 368 60.94 47.57 19.18
CA ASN A 368 59.87 48.15 20.00
C ASN A 368 60.26 48.39 21.47
N ILE A 369 61.29 47.70 21.97
CA ILE A 369 61.80 47.92 23.34
C ILE A 369 62.51 49.27 23.45
N PHE A 370 63.14 49.75 22.37
CA PHE A 370 63.83 51.03 22.36
C PHE A 370 62.87 52.23 22.22
N THR A 371 61.78 52.09 21.47
CA THR A 371 60.76 53.17 21.34
C THR A 371 59.92 53.32 22.60
N ALA A 372 59.55 52.22 23.27
CA ALA A 372 58.80 52.29 24.54
C ALA A 372 59.63 52.91 25.68
N LYS A 373 60.97 52.76 25.67
CA LYS A 373 61.85 53.42 26.64
C LYS A 373 62.05 54.92 26.38
N GLN A 374 61.95 55.38 25.13
CA GLN A 374 62.08 56.82 24.82
C GLN A 374 60.81 57.63 25.13
N GLN A 375 59.65 57.00 25.29
CA GLN A 375 58.42 57.69 25.73
C GLN A 375 58.24 57.72 27.25
N ALA A 376 59.09 57.03 28.01
CA ALA A 376 59.06 56.97 29.47
C ALA A 376 60.15 57.83 30.16
N GLN A 377 60.90 58.63 29.39
CA GLN A 377 61.75 59.74 29.85
C GLN A 377 61.15 61.04 29.32
#